data_AF-A0A4Z1FWW1-F1
#
_entry.id   AF-A0A4Z1FWW1-F1
#
_cell.length_a   1.000
_cell.length_b   1.000
_cell.length_c   1.000
_cell.angle_alpha   90.00
_cell.angle_beta   90.00
_cell.angle_gamma   90.00
#
_symmetry.space_group_name_H-M   'P 1'
#
loop_
_entity.id
_entity.type
_entity.pdbx_description
1 polymer ?
#
loop_
_entity_poly.entity_id
_entity_poly.type
_entity_poly.pdbx_seq_one_letter_code
_entity_poly.pdbx_strand_id
1 'polypeptide(L)'
;MESQADLINTSTILSEDHSSVLNMAYNSNPAAWMSSWELSKAREEPVAVIAVRDMQLQVQTGPDGWGGDWNETNCPYQPALVSVSVSLRRPFRKSSEEDDIAGDTIHYGLIKIAIIDAVQDYHSRRIKPAFASELSMKSICIFIASYLTTRNIAVGKNVNWSSIRIMLPKSSLRGAGASLTAQTIYKEPSPEEHEAGGPSLGFTGECCTLRLHDLTVPTIIGLLPKERTMKQNVVANIEIDRWSGHGDLHWDMQQIVVKTIEESSFQTLEALAERISKNIIRHSLIPTMTKQAFTKDKWDELADDYIDVPWEETHVLRLCPIVKIKLEKPSIYIDTTPGVEMSMDIRPLCDSPYFNLWEGYKRLHLCPRPLKCTLTDWIAQEYPEELKDGTSSNLVGINRKLDGLQPDLARTPQGTKGITAQPGEQPENPKDGQSPRLDLNQKLDGSQTDTSKYNDIAEETVALPKEHPETPKDRESPILRDVDRKLKTLQRNIAQLRKTTQDVMATAKELDDRKSSMLVEIGQKLDAFKNELADAQKVMQEIVVR
;
A
#
# COMPACT_ATOMS: atom_id res chain seq x y z
N MET A 1 -17.33 -57.31 28.74
CA MET A 1 -17.41 -58.28 27.64
C MET A 1 -18.30 -57.69 26.58
N GLU A 2 -17.77 -57.60 25.37
CA GLU A 2 -18.38 -57.55 24.01
C GLU A 2 -19.93 -57.54 23.94
N SER A 3 -20.61 -56.82 23.05
CA SER A 3 -20.34 -56.62 21.62
C SER A 3 -21.27 -55.58 20.97
N GLN A 4 -20.79 -54.97 19.88
CA GLN A 4 -21.50 -54.51 18.66
C GLN A 4 -22.62 -53.44 18.73
N ALA A 5 -22.32 -52.28 18.12
CA ALA A 5 -23.19 -51.66 17.12
C ALA A 5 -22.37 -50.73 16.18
N ASP A 6 -22.45 -51.06 14.89
CA ASP A 6 -22.47 -50.20 13.69
C ASP A 6 -21.28 -49.33 13.27
N LEU A 7 -20.62 -49.85 12.21
CA LEU A 7 -19.86 -49.12 11.20
C LEU A 7 -20.76 -48.11 10.47
N ILE A 8 -20.48 -46.82 10.64
CA ILE A 8 -20.96 -45.76 9.74
C ILE A 8 -19.78 -44.95 9.21
N ASN A 9 -19.74 -44.83 7.89
CA ASN A 9 -18.79 -44.11 7.05
C ASN A 9 -18.30 -42.76 7.62
N THR A 10 -17.03 -42.69 8.01
CA THR A 10 -16.26 -41.44 8.08
C THR A 10 -15.65 -41.15 6.71
N SER A 11 -16.47 -40.63 5.78
CA SER A 11 -16.01 -40.02 4.54
C SER A 11 -16.84 -38.79 4.22
N THR A 12 -16.95 -37.84 5.15
CA THR A 12 -17.44 -36.49 4.85
C THR A 12 -17.03 -35.51 5.96
N ILE A 13 -15.74 -35.16 6.00
CA ILE A 13 -15.35 -33.84 6.50
C ILE A 13 -15.12 -33.02 5.24
N LEU A 14 -16.07 -32.14 4.96
CA LEU A 14 -15.96 -31.09 3.95
C LEU A 14 -14.75 -30.24 4.32
N SER A 15 -13.67 -30.43 3.58
CA SER A 15 -12.56 -29.49 3.45
C SER A 15 -13.15 -28.12 3.13
N GLU A 16 -13.15 -27.21 4.11
CA GLU A 16 -13.42 -25.81 3.85
C GLU A 16 -12.42 -25.33 2.81
N ASP A 17 -12.96 -24.95 1.66
CA ASP A 17 -12.25 -24.69 0.43
C ASP A 17 -11.45 -23.39 0.59
N HIS A 18 -10.21 -23.51 1.07
CA HIS A 18 -9.21 -22.43 1.14
C HIS A 18 -8.99 -21.75 -0.23
N SER A 19 -9.46 -22.37 -1.32
CA SER A 19 -9.50 -21.85 -2.69
C SER A 19 -10.45 -20.64 -2.85
N SER A 20 -11.44 -20.47 -1.99
CA SER A 20 -12.47 -19.42 -2.13
C SER A 20 -11.99 -18.01 -1.73
N VAL A 21 -11.12 -17.91 -0.71
CA VAL A 21 -10.54 -16.62 -0.28
C VAL A 21 -9.43 -16.17 -1.25
N LEU A 22 -8.67 -17.11 -1.80
CA LEU A 22 -7.66 -16.83 -2.84
C LEU A 22 -8.30 -16.39 -4.16
N ASN A 23 -9.49 -16.90 -4.52
CA ASN A 23 -10.20 -16.52 -5.73
C ASN A 23 -10.84 -15.12 -5.68
N MET A 24 -11.14 -14.56 -4.50
CA MET A 24 -11.58 -13.16 -4.42
C MET A 24 -10.45 -12.15 -4.66
N ALA A 25 -9.19 -12.53 -4.38
CA ALA A 25 -8.02 -11.70 -4.66
C ALA A 25 -7.56 -11.75 -6.13
N TYR A 26 -8.03 -12.74 -6.91
CA TYR A 26 -7.54 -13.02 -8.26
C TYR A 26 -8.53 -12.73 -9.41
N ASN A 27 -9.68 -12.11 -9.15
CA ASN A 27 -10.56 -11.67 -10.22
C ASN A 27 -10.20 -10.26 -10.74
N SER A 28 -9.47 -10.26 -11.84
CA SER A 28 -9.47 -9.22 -12.91
C SER A 28 -8.75 -7.87 -12.70
N ASN A 29 -7.52 -7.85 -12.18
CA ASN A 29 -6.45 -6.99 -12.74
C ASN A 29 -5.09 -7.24 -12.05
N PRO A 30 -4.03 -7.68 -12.75
CA PRO A 30 -2.68 -7.79 -12.19
C PRO A 30 -2.02 -6.43 -11.86
N ALA A 31 -2.78 -5.33 -11.88
CA ALA A 31 -2.29 -3.95 -11.75
C ALA A 31 -2.89 -3.17 -10.55
N ALA A 32 -3.64 -3.83 -9.66
CA ALA A 32 -4.16 -3.18 -8.45
C ALA A 32 -3.19 -3.40 -7.27
N TRP A 33 -2.79 -2.30 -6.62
CA TRP A 33 -1.94 -2.34 -5.42
C TRP A 33 -2.67 -3.10 -4.31
N MET A 34 -2.02 -4.10 -3.73
CA MET A 34 -2.56 -4.79 -2.56
C MET A 34 -2.42 -3.88 -1.34
N SER A 35 -3.36 -3.96 -0.40
CA SER A 35 -3.12 -3.45 0.95
C SER A 35 -2.03 -4.28 1.64
N SER A 36 -1.35 -3.70 2.61
CA SER A 36 -0.38 -4.42 3.45
C SER A 36 -1.00 -5.67 4.10
N TRP A 37 -2.28 -5.64 4.46
CA TRP A 37 -3.00 -6.78 5.01
C TRP A 37 -3.21 -7.89 3.98
N GLU A 38 -3.74 -7.56 2.80
CA GLU A 38 -3.93 -8.52 1.70
C GLU A 38 -2.60 -9.15 1.30
N LEU A 39 -1.54 -8.34 1.17
CA LEU A 39 -0.21 -8.83 0.86
C LEU A 39 0.30 -9.78 1.95
N SER A 40 0.09 -9.44 3.23
CA SER A 40 0.47 -10.32 4.35
C SER A 40 -0.30 -11.64 4.38
N LYS A 41 -1.51 -11.69 3.82
CA LYS A 41 -2.31 -12.92 3.69
C LYS A 41 -1.93 -13.74 2.47
N ALA A 42 -1.55 -13.08 1.37
CA ALA A 42 -1.04 -13.73 0.18
C ALA A 42 0.38 -14.29 0.37
N ARG A 43 1.15 -13.75 1.33
CA ARG A 43 2.49 -14.20 1.65
C ARG A 43 2.47 -15.47 2.49
N GLU A 44 3.32 -16.43 2.11
CA GLU A 44 3.66 -17.57 2.96
C GLU A 44 4.45 -17.14 4.21
N GLU A 45 4.52 -18.01 5.21
CA GLU A 45 5.38 -17.79 6.36
C GLU A 45 6.86 -17.78 5.92
N PRO A 46 7.64 -16.75 6.28
CA PRO A 46 9.03 -16.66 5.84
C PRO A 46 9.88 -17.72 6.52
N VAL A 47 10.45 -18.64 5.74
CA VAL A 47 11.31 -19.72 6.24
C VAL A 47 12.63 -19.18 6.79
N ALA A 48 13.18 -18.15 6.14
CA ALA A 48 14.40 -17.47 6.55
C ALA A 48 14.35 -16.02 6.05
N VAL A 49 14.84 -15.08 6.86
CA VAL A 49 14.89 -13.65 6.51
C VAL A 49 16.31 -13.13 6.67
N ILE A 50 16.80 -12.48 5.63
CA ILE A 50 18.09 -11.78 5.63
C ILE A 50 17.79 -10.30 5.52
N ALA A 51 18.32 -9.50 6.45
CA ALA A 51 17.97 -8.10 6.55
C ALA A 51 19.18 -7.22 6.89
N VAL A 52 19.17 -6.02 6.32
CA VAL A 52 19.97 -4.86 6.76
C VAL A 52 18.98 -3.87 7.35
N ARG A 53 19.16 -3.51 8.63
CA ARG A 53 18.22 -2.64 9.35
C ARG A 53 18.85 -1.30 9.66
N ASP A 54 18.04 -0.26 9.51
CA ASP A 54 18.28 1.13 9.91
C ASP A 54 19.67 1.65 9.50
N MET A 55 20.06 1.34 8.26
CA MET A 55 21.28 1.88 7.67
C MET A 55 21.15 3.40 7.56
N GLN A 56 22.02 4.11 8.27
CA GLN A 56 22.05 5.56 8.26
C GLN A 56 22.67 6.07 6.97
N LEU A 57 21.93 6.90 6.25
CA LEU A 57 22.35 7.55 5.02
C LEU A 57 21.94 9.01 5.03
N GLN A 58 22.58 9.82 4.20
CA GLN A 58 22.11 11.17 3.87
C GLN A 58 21.39 11.09 2.53
N VAL A 59 20.17 11.61 2.45
CA VAL A 59 19.35 11.53 1.24
C VAL A 59 18.72 12.87 0.93
N GLN A 60 18.60 13.17 -0.37
CA GLN A 60 17.87 14.33 -0.85
C GLN A 60 16.45 13.91 -1.23
N THR A 61 15.51 13.98 -0.28
CA THR A 61 14.11 13.54 -0.50
C THR A 61 13.16 14.33 0.38
N GLY A 62 11.99 14.65 -0.16
CA GLY A 62 10.87 15.24 0.58
C GLY A 62 11.18 16.55 1.30
N PRO A 63 10.18 17.14 1.96
CA PRO A 63 10.40 18.24 2.89
C PRO A 63 11.14 17.75 4.15
N ASP A 64 12.01 18.59 4.71
CA ASP A 64 12.54 18.41 6.06
C ASP A 64 11.84 19.37 7.05
N GLY A 65 12.10 19.19 8.35
CA GLY A 65 11.56 20.05 9.39
C GLY A 65 12.25 21.41 9.56
N TRP A 66 13.33 21.70 8.81
CA TRP A 66 14.25 22.79 9.15
C TRP A 66 14.45 23.83 8.04
N GLY A 67 14.13 23.56 6.78
CA GLY A 67 14.39 24.51 5.69
C GLY A 67 13.61 24.31 4.39
N GLY A 68 13.02 25.43 3.91
CA GLY A 68 12.60 25.71 2.53
C GLY A 68 11.37 24.97 2.01
N ASP A 69 10.47 25.67 1.33
CA ASP A 69 9.45 25.00 0.51
C ASP A 69 10.16 24.05 -0.45
N TRP A 70 9.85 22.75 -0.33
CA TRP A 70 10.34 21.73 -1.24
C TRP A 70 10.03 22.19 -2.66
N ASN A 71 11.07 22.38 -3.46
CA ASN A 71 10.95 22.65 -4.88
C ASN A 71 12.05 21.89 -5.62
N GLU A 72 11.88 21.76 -6.92
CA GLU A 72 12.76 21.01 -7.83
C GLU A 72 14.22 21.48 -7.80
N THR A 73 14.49 22.66 -7.23
CA THR A 73 15.81 23.30 -7.18
C THR A 73 16.47 23.24 -5.79
N ASN A 74 15.70 23.02 -4.71
CA ASN A 74 16.18 23.17 -3.33
C ASN A 74 15.62 22.09 -2.39
N CYS A 75 15.82 20.81 -2.74
CA CYS A 75 15.52 19.69 -1.85
C CYS A 75 16.70 19.51 -0.85
N PRO A 76 16.46 19.55 0.47
CA PRO A 76 17.53 19.44 1.47
C PRO A 76 18.07 18.01 1.57
N TYR A 77 19.35 17.89 1.94
CA TYR A 77 19.89 16.62 2.43
C TYR A 77 19.45 16.43 3.88
N GLN A 78 18.83 15.29 4.17
CA GLN A 78 18.41 14.92 5.51
C GLN A 78 18.81 13.48 5.85
N PRO A 79 19.03 13.18 7.15
CA PRO A 79 19.34 11.83 7.57
C PRO A 79 18.14 10.91 7.30
N ALA A 80 18.42 9.72 6.76
CA ALA A 80 17.45 8.65 6.59
C ALA A 80 17.96 7.34 7.19
N LEU A 81 17.00 6.52 7.62
CA LEU A 81 17.22 5.13 8.01
C LEU A 81 16.62 4.25 6.93
N VAL A 82 17.47 3.48 6.24
CA VAL A 82 17.06 2.54 5.21
C VAL A 82 17.15 1.12 5.74
N SER A 83 16.05 0.38 5.64
CA SER A 83 15.95 -1.03 5.99
C SER A 83 15.53 -1.83 4.78
N VAL A 84 16.24 -2.92 4.50
CA VAL A 84 15.89 -3.90 3.46
C VAL A 84 15.84 -5.28 4.08
N SER A 85 14.75 -6.00 3.85
CA SER A 85 14.60 -7.41 4.24
C SER A 85 14.22 -8.23 3.02
N VAL A 86 14.84 -9.40 2.87
CA VAL A 86 14.50 -10.40 1.86
C VAL A 86 14.17 -11.72 2.56
N SER A 87 13.07 -12.33 2.16
CA SER A 87 12.64 -13.64 2.65
C SER A 87 12.98 -14.71 1.64
N LEU A 88 13.62 -15.78 2.11
CA LEU A 88 14.00 -16.89 1.27
C LEU A 88 12.82 -17.87 1.09
N ARG A 89 12.73 -18.46 -0.11
CA ARG A 89 11.81 -19.55 -0.45
C ARG A 89 12.14 -20.84 0.29
N ARG A 90 13.41 -21.04 0.60
CA ARG A 90 13.96 -22.26 1.19
C ARG A 90 14.94 -21.89 2.31
N PRO A 91 15.15 -22.77 3.29
CA PRO A 91 16.15 -22.53 4.33
C PRO A 91 17.57 -22.59 3.73
N PHE A 92 18.51 -21.83 4.30
CA PHE A 92 19.92 -21.79 3.91
C PHE A 92 20.75 -22.97 4.46
N ARG A 93 20.21 -24.20 4.34
CA ARG A 93 20.76 -25.41 5.00
C ARG A 93 22.22 -25.68 4.64
N LYS A 94 22.58 -25.57 3.36
CA LYS A 94 23.93 -25.81 2.89
C LYS A 94 24.89 -24.79 3.48
N SER A 95 24.54 -23.51 3.42
CA SER A 95 25.33 -22.45 4.04
C SER A 95 25.53 -22.68 5.54
N SER A 96 24.51 -23.17 6.25
CA SER A 96 24.62 -23.46 7.69
C SER A 96 25.44 -24.72 8.02
N GLU A 97 25.40 -25.75 7.18
CA GLU A 97 26.12 -27.01 7.40
C GLU A 97 27.61 -26.87 7.04
N GLU A 98 27.93 -26.08 6.02
CA GLU A 98 29.29 -25.89 5.50
C GLU A 98 30.02 -24.68 6.11
N ASP A 99 29.30 -23.85 6.89
CA ASP A 99 29.81 -22.56 7.41
C ASP A 99 30.40 -21.67 6.30
N ASP A 100 29.71 -21.62 5.16
CA ASP A 100 30.12 -20.86 3.97
C ASP A 100 28.91 -20.17 3.32
N ILE A 101 29.15 -19.17 2.49
CA ILE A 101 28.12 -18.44 1.75
C ILE A 101 27.84 -19.21 0.45
N ALA A 102 27.01 -20.25 0.57
CA ALA A 102 26.59 -21.07 -0.56
C ALA A 102 25.44 -20.41 -1.34
N GLY A 103 25.10 -20.99 -2.51
CA GLY A 103 24.05 -20.49 -3.40
C GLY A 103 22.62 -20.56 -2.86
N ASP A 104 22.41 -21.03 -1.62
CA ASP A 104 21.13 -21.10 -0.93
C ASP A 104 20.90 -19.95 0.07
N THR A 105 21.87 -19.05 0.24
CA THR A 105 21.76 -17.84 1.07
C THR A 105 22.04 -16.57 0.26
N ILE A 106 21.85 -15.41 0.90
CA ILE A 106 22.18 -14.10 0.34
C ILE A 106 23.17 -13.40 1.27
N HIS A 107 24.29 -12.96 0.72
CA HIS A 107 25.25 -12.18 1.47
C HIS A 107 24.66 -10.79 1.82
N TYR A 108 24.45 -10.48 3.11
CA TYR A 108 23.89 -9.19 3.55
C TYR A 108 24.73 -7.97 3.13
N GLY A 109 26.06 -8.14 3.02
CA GLY A 109 26.97 -7.18 2.37
C GLY A 109 26.55 -6.78 0.95
N LEU A 110 26.01 -7.69 0.13
CA LEU A 110 25.48 -7.34 -1.20
C LEU A 110 24.23 -6.46 -1.10
N ILE A 111 23.35 -6.72 -0.13
CA ILE A 111 22.20 -5.85 0.17
C ILE A 111 22.68 -4.46 0.55
N LYS A 112 23.67 -4.37 1.45
CA LYS A 112 24.28 -3.10 1.87
C LYS A 112 24.86 -2.32 0.68
N ILE A 113 25.65 -2.97 -0.17
CA ILE A 113 26.25 -2.32 -1.35
C ILE A 113 25.14 -1.90 -2.32
N ALA A 114 24.12 -2.73 -2.55
CA ALA A 114 22.98 -2.38 -3.39
C ALA A 114 22.23 -1.13 -2.88
N ILE A 115 22.04 -0.99 -1.57
CA ILE A 115 21.44 0.21 -0.97
C ILE A 115 22.32 1.45 -1.23
N ILE A 116 23.62 1.34 -0.95
CA ILE A 116 24.57 2.46 -1.09
C ILE A 116 24.61 2.92 -2.55
N ASP A 117 24.80 1.99 -3.48
CA ASP A 117 24.92 2.29 -4.91
C ASP A 117 23.60 2.85 -5.46
N ALA A 118 22.45 2.32 -5.03
CA ALA A 118 21.14 2.84 -5.41
C ALA A 118 20.94 4.30 -4.96
N VAL A 119 21.33 4.63 -3.73
CA VAL A 119 21.21 6.00 -3.20
C VAL A 119 22.21 6.94 -3.86
N GLN A 120 23.43 6.48 -4.14
CA GLN A 120 24.42 7.27 -4.88
C GLN A 120 23.99 7.54 -6.32
N ASP A 121 23.44 6.54 -7.02
CA ASP A 121 22.90 6.72 -8.38
C ASP A 121 21.67 7.65 -8.35
N TYR A 122 20.81 7.51 -7.33
CA TYR A 122 19.69 8.42 -7.11
C TYR A 122 20.14 9.89 -6.97
N HIS A 123 21.25 10.17 -6.26
CA HIS A 123 21.81 11.54 -6.20
C HIS A 123 22.54 11.96 -7.48
N SER A 124 23.20 11.01 -8.15
CA SER A 124 24.04 11.26 -9.33
C SER A 124 23.21 11.54 -10.57
N ARG A 125 22.04 10.91 -10.67
CA ARG A 125 20.99 11.33 -11.59
C ARG A 125 20.46 12.67 -11.08
N ARG A 126 21.20 13.74 -11.42
CA ARG A 126 20.66 15.11 -11.52
C ARG A 126 19.61 15.15 -12.61
N ILE A 127 18.55 14.35 -12.48
CA ILE A 127 17.31 14.65 -13.17
C ILE A 127 16.96 16.01 -12.59
N LYS A 128 17.04 17.06 -13.41
CA LYS A 128 16.21 18.23 -13.16
C LYS A 128 14.82 17.62 -13.13
N PRO A 129 14.20 17.43 -11.97
CA PRO A 129 12.96 16.68 -11.92
C PRO A 129 12.04 17.39 -12.89
N ALA A 130 11.56 16.71 -13.94
CA ALA A 130 10.55 17.34 -14.79
C ALA A 130 9.31 17.66 -13.94
N PHE A 131 9.17 16.90 -12.85
CA PHE A 131 8.20 17.06 -11.80
C PHE A 131 8.85 16.76 -10.46
N ALA A 132 8.57 17.62 -9.49
CA ALA A 132 9.03 17.48 -8.12
C ALA A 132 8.79 16.05 -7.51
N SER A 133 7.77 15.31 -7.98
CA SER A 133 7.51 13.90 -7.66
C SER A 133 8.70 12.92 -7.74
N GLU A 134 9.72 13.24 -8.53
CA GLU A 134 10.89 12.37 -8.69
C GLU A 134 11.82 12.39 -7.46
N LEU A 135 11.70 13.39 -6.58
CA LEU A 135 12.46 13.50 -5.32
C LEU A 135 11.65 13.06 -4.09
N SER A 136 11.06 11.86 -4.16
CA SER A 136 10.22 11.28 -3.11
C SER A 136 10.84 10.04 -2.45
N MET A 137 10.35 9.70 -1.25
CA MET A 137 10.70 8.43 -0.59
C MET A 137 10.41 7.22 -1.49
N LYS A 138 9.37 7.31 -2.32
CA LYS A 138 8.96 6.26 -3.26
C LYS A 138 10.02 6.05 -4.34
N SER A 139 10.57 7.13 -4.89
CA SER A 139 11.68 7.04 -5.85
C SER A 139 12.87 6.30 -5.26
N ILE A 140 13.28 6.60 -4.03
CA ILE A 140 14.41 5.90 -3.39
C ILE A 140 14.12 4.40 -3.25
N CYS A 141 12.90 4.03 -2.81
CA CYS A 141 12.50 2.62 -2.75
C CYS A 141 12.55 1.93 -4.12
N ILE A 142 12.12 2.60 -5.19
CA ILE A 142 12.18 2.08 -6.56
C ILE A 142 13.63 1.86 -7.00
N PHE A 143 14.53 2.80 -6.72
CA PHE A 143 15.95 2.66 -7.04
C PHE A 143 16.57 1.47 -6.30
N ILE A 144 16.32 1.35 -5.00
CA ILE A 144 16.80 0.21 -4.21
C ILE A 144 16.25 -1.10 -4.77
N ALA A 145 14.94 -1.17 -5.06
CA ALA A 145 14.33 -2.36 -5.66
C ALA A 145 14.96 -2.75 -7.00
N SER A 146 15.29 -1.75 -7.84
CA SER A 146 15.99 -1.95 -9.12
C SER A 146 17.40 -2.52 -8.93
N TYR A 147 18.18 -2.01 -7.98
CA TYR A 147 19.51 -2.54 -7.66
C TYR A 147 19.45 -3.95 -7.06
N LEU A 148 18.46 -4.24 -6.22
CA LEU A 148 18.25 -5.59 -5.70
C LEU A 148 17.86 -6.57 -6.81
N THR A 149 17.11 -6.11 -7.81
CA THR A 149 16.68 -6.92 -8.96
C THR A 149 17.83 -7.15 -9.93
N THR A 150 18.51 -6.10 -10.38
CA THR A 150 19.64 -6.18 -11.33
C THR A 150 20.81 -6.98 -10.81
N ARG A 151 20.99 -7.07 -9.48
CA ARG A 151 22.03 -7.88 -8.84
C ARG A 151 21.58 -9.29 -8.48
N ASN A 152 20.38 -9.70 -8.89
CA ASN A 152 19.77 -11.00 -8.55
C ASN A 152 19.72 -11.27 -7.03
N ILE A 153 19.54 -10.21 -6.22
CA ILE A 153 19.42 -10.31 -4.77
C ILE A 153 17.97 -10.56 -4.37
N ALA A 154 17.03 -9.78 -4.92
CA ALA A 154 15.60 -9.89 -4.60
C ALA A 154 14.79 -10.64 -5.68
N VAL A 155 15.44 -11.09 -6.74
CA VAL A 155 14.81 -11.88 -7.82
C VAL A 155 15.53 -13.21 -8.00
N GLY A 156 14.80 -14.23 -8.42
CA GLY A 156 15.32 -15.56 -8.72
C GLY A 156 14.74 -16.68 -7.85
N LYS A 157 15.38 -17.86 -7.90
CA LYS A 157 14.94 -19.10 -7.24
C LYS A 157 14.87 -19.02 -5.72
N ASN A 158 15.54 -18.05 -5.11
CA ASN A 158 15.79 -18.06 -3.69
C ASN A 158 14.88 -17.11 -2.89
N VAL A 159 14.29 -16.08 -3.49
CA VAL A 159 13.52 -15.05 -2.78
C VAL A 159 12.04 -15.11 -3.15
N ASN A 160 11.16 -15.08 -2.14
CA ASN A 160 9.71 -14.96 -2.35
C ASN A 160 9.17 -13.57 -2.00
N TRP A 161 9.86 -12.81 -1.15
CA TRP A 161 9.35 -11.53 -0.67
C TRP A 161 10.49 -10.59 -0.32
N SER A 162 10.27 -9.30 -0.57
CA SER A 162 11.14 -8.23 -0.07
C SER A 162 10.33 -7.13 0.59
N SER A 163 10.99 -6.41 1.49
CA SER A 163 10.48 -5.20 2.12
C SER A 163 11.59 -4.16 2.16
N ILE A 164 11.33 -3.00 1.58
CA ILE A 164 12.22 -1.84 1.56
C ILE A 164 11.53 -0.74 2.32
N ARG A 165 12.17 -0.24 3.37
CA ARG A 165 11.65 0.86 4.20
C ARG A 165 12.67 1.98 4.24
N ILE A 166 12.20 3.19 3.98
CA ILE A 166 12.94 4.43 4.26
C ILE A 166 12.20 5.21 5.35
N MET A 167 12.91 5.64 6.38
CA MET A 167 12.42 6.51 7.45
C MET A 167 13.21 7.80 7.42
N LEU A 168 12.51 8.94 7.51
CA LEU A 168 13.05 10.28 7.60
C LEU A 168 12.77 10.83 9.00
N PRO A 169 13.70 10.69 9.97
CA PRO A 169 13.45 11.14 11.34
C PRO A 169 13.33 12.66 11.48
N LYS A 170 13.80 13.42 10.48
CA LYS A 170 13.77 14.89 10.47
C LYS A 170 12.69 15.48 9.58
N SER A 171 11.82 14.64 9.01
CA SER A 171 10.69 15.11 8.20
C SER A 171 9.45 15.52 9.04
N SER A 172 9.54 15.43 10.37
CA SER A 172 8.51 15.90 11.30
C SER A 172 9.13 16.73 12.42
N LEU A 173 8.47 17.84 12.78
CA LEU A 173 8.79 18.62 13.98
C LEU A 173 7.92 18.24 15.18
N ARG A 174 6.86 17.45 14.98
CA ARG A 174 5.86 17.11 16.00
C ARG A 174 5.83 15.62 16.34
N GLY A 175 6.55 14.79 15.60
CA GLY A 175 6.64 13.35 15.86
C GLY A 175 8.01 12.79 15.52
N ALA A 176 8.10 11.46 15.47
CA ALA A 176 9.35 10.74 15.24
C ALA A 176 9.83 10.78 13.78
N GLY A 177 8.99 11.24 12.84
CA GLY A 177 9.30 11.40 11.42
C GLY A 177 8.25 10.75 10.51
N ALA A 178 8.57 10.62 9.23
CA ALA A 178 7.76 9.90 8.26
C ALA A 178 8.51 8.71 7.68
N SER A 179 7.81 7.64 7.30
CA SER A 179 8.41 6.53 6.55
C SER A 179 7.57 6.08 5.39
N LEU A 180 8.23 5.53 4.38
CA LEU A 180 7.60 4.74 3.34
C LEU A 180 8.10 3.30 3.39
N THR A 181 7.19 2.35 3.30
CA THR A 181 7.52 0.92 3.18
C THR A 181 6.93 0.38 1.88
N ALA A 182 7.78 -0.14 1.00
CA ALA A 182 7.39 -0.86 -0.20
C ALA A 182 7.66 -2.35 0.02
N GLN A 183 6.69 -3.20 -0.33
CA GLN A 183 6.80 -4.65 -0.20
C GLN A 183 6.37 -5.32 -1.49
N THR A 184 7.06 -6.41 -1.84
CA THR A 184 6.82 -7.14 -3.08
C THR A 184 6.87 -8.63 -2.83
N ILE A 185 5.90 -9.38 -3.36
CA ILE A 185 5.94 -10.83 -3.44
C ILE A 185 6.35 -11.21 -4.86
N TYR A 186 7.43 -11.97 -4.97
CA TYR A 186 7.99 -12.38 -6.26
C TYR A 186 7.36 -13.69 -6.72
N LYS A 187 7.14 -13.82 -8.04
CA LYS A 187 6.74 -15.08 -8.64
C LYS A 187 7.93 -16.04 -8.68
N GLU A 188 7.68 -17.34 -8.51
CA GLU A 188 8.72 -18.33 -8.80
C GLU A 188 8.98 -18.36 -10.31
N PRO A 189 10.24 -18.28 -10.77
CA PRO A 189 10.54 -18.25 -12.20
C PRO A 189 10.18 -19.60 -12.85
N SER A 190 9.66 -19.57 -14.07
CA SER A 190 9.33 -20.80 -14.81
C SER A 190 10.60 -21.52 -15.30
N PRO A 191 10.57 -22.86 -15.52
CA PRO A 191 11.65 -23.64 -16.15
C PRO A 191 12.27 -22.97 -17.40
N GLU A 192 11.43 -22.37 -18.24
CA GLU A 192 11.80 -21.73 -19.50
C GLU A 192 12.50 -20.36 -19.27
N GLU A 193 12.06 -19.60 -18.26
CA GLU A 193 12.71 -18.35 -17.85
C GLU A 193 14.09 -18.61 -17.22
N HIS A 194 14.31 -19.79 -16.65
CA HIS A 194 15.62 -20.19 -16.11
C HIS A 194 16.67 -20.41 -17.19
N GLU A 195 16.28 -20.85 -18.39
CA GLU A 195 17.21 -21.12 -19.50
C GLU A 195 17.56 -19.85 -20.29
N ALA A 196 16.68 -18.84 -20.28
CA ALA A 196 16.88 -17.58 -20.99
C ALA A 196 17.86 -16.60 -20.30
N GLY A 197 18.31 -16.90 -19.07
CA GLY A 197 19.33 -16.11 -18.35
C GLY A 197 18.93 -14.67 -17.99
N GLY A 198 17.69 -14.27 -18.23
CA GLY A 198 17.15 -12.96 -17.87
C GLY A 198 16.54 -12.96 -16.46
N PRO A 199 16.56 -11.82 -15.73
CA PRO A 199 15.84 -11.71 -14.47
C PRO A 199 14.33 -11.91 -14.75
N SER A 200 13.75 -12.98 -14.22
CA SER A 200 12.30 -13.19 -14.22
C SER A 200 11.65 -12.06 -13.42
N LEU A 201 11.09 -11.09 -14.14
CA LEU A 201 10.60 -9.81 -13.62
C LEU A 201 9.13 -9.91 -13.14
N GLY A 202 8.71 -11.09 -12.68
CA GLY A 202 7.34 -11.33 -12.23
C GLY A 202 7.17 -11.12 -10.73
N PHE A 203 6.21 -10.29 -10.36
CA PHE A 203 5.67 -10.23 -9.00
C PHE A 203 4.20 -10.64 -8.99
N THR A 204 3.76 -11.25 -7.89
CA THR A 204 2.34 -11.64 -7.69
C THR A 204 1.57 -10.62 -6.88
N GLY A 205 2.26 -9.73 -6.16
CA GLY A 205 1.65 -8.66 -5.39
C GLY A 205 2.67 -7.64 -4.94
N GLU A 206 2.22 -6.39 -4.83
CA GLU A 206 2.98 -5.29 -4.27
C GLU A 206 2.09 -4.43 -3.37
N CYS A 207 2.69 -3.87 -2.32
CA CYS A 207 2.05 -2.85 -1.50
C CYS A 207 3.04 -1.72 -1.21
N CYS A 208 2.51 -0.53 -0.96
CA CYS A 208 3.29 0.59 -0.48
C CYS A 208 2.49 1.33 0.58
N THR A 209 3.17 1.72 1.66
CA THR A 209 2.54 2.28 2.84
C THR A 209 3.33 3.49 3.30
N LEU A 210 2.67 4.65 3.34
CA LEU A 210 3.23 5.90 3.88
C LEU A 210 2.76 6.07 5.32
N ARG A 211 3.67 6.38 6.24
CA ARG A 211 3.34 6.51 7.67
C ARG A 211 3.95 7.77 8.30
N LEU A 212 3.16 8.47 9.10
CA LEU A 212 3.60 9.51 10.05
C LEU A 212 3.67 8.88 11.45
N HIS A 213 4.80 9.04 12.12
CA HIS A 213 5.08 8.37 13.40
C HIS A 213 4.98 9.34 14.57
N ASP A 214 4.24 8.91 15.59
CA ASP A 214 4.21 9.49 16.94
C ASP A 214 4.02 11.01 17.00
N LEU A 215 3.09 11.55 16.20
CA LEU A 215 2.74 12.97 16.24
C LEU A 215 2.12 13.31 17.59
N THR A 216 2.85 14.06 18.42
CA THR A 216 2.43 14.42 19.77
C THR A 216 1.84 15.83 19.77
N VAL A 217 0.54 15.93 20.05
CA VAL A 217 -0.21 17.18 19.95
C VAL A 217 -1.04 17.43 21.22
N PRO A 218 -0.85 18.57 21.92
CA PRO A 218 -1.67 18.93 23.07
C PRO A 218 -3.08 19.39 22.66
N THR A 219 -4.12 18.77 23.22
CA THR A 219 -5.53 19.08 22.95
C THR A 219 -6.42 18.90 24.19
N ILE A 220 -7.62 19.48 24.19
CA ILE A 220 -8.62 19.24 25.23
C ILE A 220 -9.39 17.97 24.85
N ILE A 221 -9.14 16.87 25.56
CA ILE A 221 -9.79 15.58 25.25
C ILE A 221 -10.16 14.78 26.49
N GLY A 222 -11.37 14.23 26.49
CA GLY A 222 -11.88 13.40 27.56
C GLY A 222 -13.33 13.72 27.93
N LEU A 223 -13.93 12.81 28.69
CA LEU A 223 -15.32 12.88 29.14
C LEU A 223 -15.43 13.58 30.50
N LEU A 224 -14.39 13.49 31.35
CA LEU A 224 -14.45 13.99 32.70
C LEU A 224 -14.33 15.52 32.71
N PRO A 225 -15.12 16.25 33.54
CA PRO A 225 -15.03 17.71 33.62
C PRO A 225 -13.61 18.24 33.84
N LYS A 226 -12.79 17.54 34.64
CA LYS A 226 -11.38 17.90 34.85
C LYS A 226 -10.56 17.84 33.56
N GLU A 227 -10.76 16.80 32.74
CA GLU A 227 -10.11 16.66 31.44
C GLU A 227 -10.50 17.78 30.46
N ARG A 228 -11.67 18.41 30.67
CA ARG A 228 -12.16 19.54 29.87
C ARG A 228 -11.50 20.88 30.22
N THR A 229 -10.69 20.94 31.28
CA THR A 229 -10.07 22.19 31.76
C THR A 229 -8.60 22.36 31.37
N MET A 230 -7.93 21.29 30.93
CA MET A 230 -6.50 21.29 30.66
C MET A 230 -6.19 20.52 29.39
N LYS A 231 -5.22 21.02 28.61
CA LYS A 231 -4.70 20.29 27.45
C LYS A 231 -3.91 19.07 27.92
N GLN A 232 -4.10 17.99 27.19
CA GLN A 232 -3.42 16.70 27.37
C GLN A 232 -2.80 16.31 26.04
N ASN A 233 -1.67 15.59 26.09
CA ASN A 233 -1.02 15.12 24.88
C ASN A 233 -1.78 13.95 24.29
N VAL A 234 -2.02 13.99 22.98
CA VAL A 234 -2.45 12.85 22.18
C VAL A 234 -1.30 12.50 21.24
N VAL A 235 -0.99 11.21 21.13
CA VAL A 235 0.00 10.68 20.18
C VAL A 235 -0.75 10.06 19.02
N ALA A 236 -0.50 10.55 17.81
CA ALA A 236 -1.17 10.11 16.59
C ALA A 236 -0.19 9.42 15.64
N ASN A 237 -0.53 8.22 15.21
CA ASN A 237 0.14 7.46 14.17
C ASN A 237 -0.82 7.35 12.98
N ILE A 238 -0.37 7.83 11.81
CA ILE A 238 -1.18 7.87 10.59
C ILE A 238 -0.53 7.00 9.55
N GLU A 239 -1.30 6.10 8.96
CA GLU A 239 -0.87 5.20 7.89
C GLU A 239 -1.78 5.38 6.68
N ILE A 240 -1.18 5.56 5.51
CA ILE A 240 -1.85 5.56 4.21
C ILE A 240 -1.37 4.31 3.49
N ASP A 241 -2.20 3.27 3.50
CA ASP A 241 -1.96 2.00 2.83
C ASP A 241 -2.39 2.08 1.36
N ARG A 242 -1.82 1.23 0.49
CA ARG A 242 -1.92 1.36 -0.98
C ARG A 242 -1.48 2.74 -1.49
N TRP A 243 -0.38 3.26 -0.94
CA TRP A 243 0.19 4.54 -1.34
C TRP A 243 0.67 4.54 -2.81
N SER A 244 -0.18 5.09 -3.68
CA SER A 244 0.09 5.23 -5.10
C SER A 244 0.74 6.57 -5.45
N GLY A 245 0.70 7.55 -4.54
CA GLY A 245 1.05 8.94 -4.81
C GLY A 245 2.47 9.19 -5.30
N HIS A 246 2.60 10.17 -6.21
CA HIS A 246 3.86 10.54 -6.84
C HIS A 246 4.74 11.47 -5.98
N GLY A 247 4.29 12.02 -4.85
CA GLY A 247 5.08 12.95 -4.02
C GLY A 247 5.02 12.62 -2.53
N ASP A 248 5.82 13.31 -1.72
CA ASP A 248 5.85 13.12 -0.28
C ASP A 248 4.80 14.00 0.44
N LEU A 249 3.52 13.59 0.42
CA LEU A 249 2.41 14.34 1.05
C LEU A 249 2.37 14.29 2.59
N HIS A 250 3.31 13.58 3.21
CA HIS A 250 3.32 13.37 4.66
C HIS A 250 3.28 14.70 5.44
N TRP A 251 3.89 15.76 4.91
CA TRP A 251 3.87 17.07 5.56
C TRP A 251 2.51 17.78 5.46
N ASP A 252 1.82 17.72 4.30
CA ASP A 252 0.47 18.28 4.17
C ASP A 252 -0.50 17.55 5.12
N MET A 253 -0.40 16.22 5.16
CA MET A 253 -1.19 15.41 6.09
C MET A 253 -0.86 15.72 7.54
N GLN A 254 0.42 15.89 7.89
CA GLN A 254 0.82 16.29 9.24
C GLN A 254 0.20 17.62 9.64
N GLN A 255 0.20 18.62 8.75
CA GLN A 255 -0.42 19.92 9.05
C GLN A 255 -1.92 19.78 9.33
N ILE A 256 -2.64 19.02 8.50
CA ILE A 256 -4.07 18.74 8.68
C ILE A 256 -4.31 18.02 10.01
N VAL A 257 -3.52 17.00 10.33
CA VAL A 257 -3.63 16.22 11.58
C VAL A 257 -3.40 17.10 12.79
N VAL A 258 -2.27 17.84 12.81
CA VAL A 258 -1.89 18.70 13.94
C VAL A 258 -2.97 19.75 14.16
N LYS A 259 -3.41 20.45 13.12
CA LYS A 259 -4.46 21.47 13.22
C LYS A 259 -5.79 20.88 13.69
N THR A 260 -6.19 19.74 13.14
CA THR A 260 -7.40 19.03 13.58
C THR A 260 -7.35 18.70 15.07
N ILE A 261 -6.21 18.22 15.57
CA ILE A 261 -6.06 17.89 16.99
C ILE A 261 -6.00 19.17 17.85
N GLU A 262 -5.16 20.15 17.50
CA GLU A 262 -4.94 21.39 18.26
C GLU A 262 -6.20 22.24 18.42
N GLU A 263 -7.05 22.30 17.39
CA GLU A 263 -8.27 23.12 17.32
C GLU A 263 -9.50 22.42 17.92
N SER A 264 -9.44 21.10 18.10
CA SER A 264 -10.57 20.32 18.58
C SER A 264 -10.70 20.30 20.09
N SER A 265 -11.90 19.92 20.55
CA SER A 265 -12.16 19.61 21.95
C SER A 265 -13.02 18.35 22.09
N PHE A 266 -12.66 17.26 21.41
CA PHE A 266 -13.48 16.03 21.42
C PHE A 266 -13.57 15.39 22.81
N GLN A 267 -14.67 14.70 23.08
CA GLN A 267 -14.80 13.92 24.32
C GLN A 267 -14.08 12.58 24.23
N THR A 268 -14.02 11.99 23.03
CA THR A 268 -13.53 10.63 22.80
C THR A 268 -12.44 10.59 21.73
N LEU A 269 -11.57 9.59 21.78
CA LEU A 269 -10.51 9.42 20.78
C LEU A 269 -11.10 8.94 19.44
N GLU A 270 -12.19 8.19 19.48
CA GLU A 270 -12.93 7.68 18.33
C GLU A 270 -13.41 8.82 17.43
N ALA A 271 -14.08 9.83 18.03
CA ALA A 271 -14.58 10.98 17.28
C ALA A 271 -13.44 11.83 16.70
N LEU A 272 -12.34 11.95 17.44
CA LEU A 272 -11.13 12.63 16.96
C LEU A 272 -10.49 11.86 15.80
N ALA A 273 -10.32 10.54 15.91
CA ALA A 273 -9.74 9.70 14.86
C ALA A 273 -10.60 9.74 13.58
N GLU A 274 -11.93 9.72 13.74
CA GLU A 274 -12.86 9.84 12.62
C GLU A 274 -12.70 11.21 11.93
N ARG A 275 -12.63 12.30 12.71
CA ARG A 275 -12.44 13.65 12.18
C ARG A 275 -11.11 13.80 11.44
N ILE A 276 -10.01 13.30 12.01
CA ILE A 276 -8.69 13.36 11.37
C ILE A 276 -8.74 12.61 10.03
N SER A 277 -9.30 11.39 10.01
CA SER A 277 -9.41 10.60 8.78
C SER A 277 -10.18 11.36 7.71
N LYS A 278 -11.38 11.88 8.03
CA LYS A 278 -12.21 12.64 7.07
C LYS A 278 -11.48 13.86 6.51
N ASN A 279 -10.78 14.60 7.36
CA ASN A 279 -10.04 15.80 6.93
C ASN A 279 -8.85 15.45 6.02
N ILE A 280 -8.08 14.41 6.34
CA ILE A 280 -6.99 13.92 5.47
C ILE A 280 -7.57 13.50 4.10
N ILE A 281 -8.65 12.74 4.10
CA ILE A 281 -9.27 12.22 2.89
C ILE A 281 -9.73 13.37 1.98
N ARG A 282 -10.55 14.29 2.52
CA ARG A 282 -11.14 15.38 1.74
C ARG A 282 -10.15 16.45 1.30
N HIS A 283 -9.16 16.76 2.14
CA HIS A 283 -8.29 17.93 1.92
C HIS A 283 -6.85 17.57 1.56
N SER A 284 -6.56 16.29 1.35
CA SER A 284 -5.27 15.82 0.86
C SER A 284 -5.40 14.70 -0.16
N LEU A 285 -6.05 13.58 0.18
CA LEU A 285 -6.03 12.38 -0.66
C LEU A 285 -6.90 12.53 -1.92
N ILE A 286 -8.18 12.89 -1.79
CA ILE A 286 -9.07 13.06 -2.94
C ILE A 286 -8.50 14.10 -3.93
N PRO A 287 -8.12 15.33 -3.53
CA PRO A 287 -7.52 16.30 -4.44
C PRO A 287 -6.29 15.75 -5.18
N THR A 288 -5.43 15.01 -4.47
CA THR A 288 -4.23 14.41 -5.06
C THR A 288 -4.57 13.35 -6.08
N MET A 289 -5.48 12.44 -5.76
CA MET A 289 -5.86 11.35 -6.65
C MET A 289 -6.62 11.86 -7.85
N THR A 290 -7.55 12.81 -7.65
CA THR A 290 -8.21 13.55 -8.71
C THR A 290 -7.16 14.14 -9.64
N LYS A 291 -6.16 14.88 -9.12
CA LYS A 291 -5.03 15.43 -9.89
C LYS A 291 -4.30 14.37 -10.73
N GLN A 292 -4.07 13.18 -10.18
CA GLN A 292 -3.39 12.08 -10.88
C GLN A 292 -4.27 11.42 -11.95
N ALA A 293 -5.55 11.25 -11.63
CA ALA A 293 -6.54 10.65 -12.52
C ALA A 293 -6.82 11.51 -13.76
N PHE A 294 -6.74 12.85 -13.68
CA PHE A 294 -6.93 13.75 -14.85
C PHE A 294 -6.12 13.36 -16.09
N THR A 295 -4.95 12.73 -15.90
CA THR A 295 -4.09 12.35 -17.03
C THR A 295 -4.57 11.11 -17.78
N LYS A 296 -5.54 10.37 -17.23
CA LYS A 296 -6.01 9.08 -17.74
C LYS A 296 -7.51 9.02 -17.94
N ASP A 297 -8.25 9.57 -16.97
CA ASP A 297 -9.69 9.69 -17.01
C ASP A 297 -10.02 11.03 -17.66
N LYS A 298 -10.96 11.04 -18.62
CA LYS A 298 -11.45 12.26 -19.25
C LYS A 298 -12.31 13.06 -18.27
N TRP A 299 -11.64 13.72 -17.33
CA TRP A 299 -12.24 14.25 -16.11
C TRP A 299 -13.36 15.27 -16.34
N ASP A 300 -13.26 16.07 -17.40
CA ASP A 300 -14.28 17.06 -17.77
C ASP A 300 -15.58 16.40 -18.26
N GLU A 301 -15.51 15.14 -18.72
CA GLU A 301 -16.68 14.37 -19.15
C GLU A 301 -17.40 13.65 -17.99
N LEU A 302 -16.78 13.58 -16.79
CA LEU A 302 -17.41 12.97 -15.62
C LEU A 302 -18.52 13.86 -15.05
N ALA A 303 -19.55 13.25 -14.47
CA ALA A 303 -20.63 13.98 -13.80
C ALA A 303 -20.11 14.87 -12.67
N ASP A 304 -20.74 16.03 -12.46
CA ASP A 304 -20.40 16.92 -11.34
C ASP A 304 -20.85 16.34 -10.00
N ASP A 305 -22.00 15.68 -9.98
CA ASP A 305 -22.45 14.90 -8.83
C ASP A 305 -21.67 13.58 -8.76
N TYR A 306 -21.01 13.36 -7.63
CA TYR A 306 -20.23 12.17 -7.35
C TYR A 306 -21.07 10.88 -7.36
N ILE A 307 -22.39 10.98 -7.16
CA ILE A 307 -23.30 9.83 -7.21
C ILE A 307 -23.43 9.28 -8.63
N ASP A 308 -23.39 10.16 -9.63
CA ASP A 308 -23.62 9.83 -11.04
C ASP A 308 -22.33 9.43 -11.78
N VAL A 309 -21.18 9.49 -11.10
CA VAL A 309 -19.89 9.12 -11.69
C VAL A 309 -19.77 7.59 -11.74
N PRO A 310 -19.43 6.99 -12.90
CA PRO A 310 -19.21 5.54 -13.02
C PRO A 310 -17.84 5.15 -12.45
N TRP A 311 -17.67 5.24 -11.13
CA TRP A 311 -16.38 5.09 -10.46
C TRP A 311 -15.64 3.78 -10.78
N GLU A 312 -16.37 2.69 -11.01
CA GLU A 312 -15.81 1.38 -11.37
C GLU A 312 -15.06 1.39 -12.70
N GLU A 313 -15.43 2.29 -13.60
CA GLU A 313 -14.79 2.47 -14.91
C GLU A 313 -13.60 3.43 -14.84
N THR A 314 -13.46 4.19 -13.76
CA THR A 314 -12.39 5.19 -13.58
C THR A 314 -11.09 4.59 -13.03
N HIS A 315 -9.97 5.25 -13.29
CA HIS A 315 -8.70 4.92 -12.63
C HIS A 315 -8.70 5.26 -11.13
N VAL A 316 -9.60 6.13 -10.65
CA VAL A 316 -9.71 6.53 -9.24
C VAL A 316 -9.83 5.32 -8.31
N LEU A 317 -10.64 4.32 -8.68
CA LEU A 317 -10.86 3.14 -7.84
C LEU A 317 -9.55 2.37 -7.55
N ARG A 318 -8.60 2.39 -8.49
CA ARG A 318 -7.28 1.73 -8.35
C ARG A 318 -6.28 2.55 -7.55
N LEU A 319 -6.50 3.86 -7.43
CA LEU A 319 -5.61 4.78 -6.71
C LEU A 319 -6.00 4.95 -5.25
N CYS A 320 -7.24 4.62 -4.87
CA CYS A 320 -7.79 4.82 -3.54
C CYS A 320 -6.99 4.09 -2.44
N PRO A 321 -6.35 4.82 -1.52
CA PRO A 321 -5.71 4.24 -0.35
C PRO A 321 -6.69 3.83 0.74
N ILE A 322 -6.16 3.13 1.75
CA ILE A 322 -6.85 2.91 3.03
C ILE A 322 -6.14 3.77 4.07
N VAL A 323 -6.89 4.63 4.76
CA VAL A 323 -6.36 5.47 5.83
C VAL A 323 -6.52 4.74 7.15
N LYS A 324 -5.41 4.46 7.85
CA LYS A 324 -5.44 3.90 9.20
C LYS A 324 -4.91 4.93 10.19
N ILE A 325 -5.63 5.11 11.28
CA ILE A 325 -5.27 6.03 12.36
C ILE A 325 -5.22 5.26 13.66
N LYS A 326 -4.11 5.42 14.36
CA LYS A 326 -3.97 5.00 15.75
C LYS A 326 -3.76 6.24 16.62
N LEU A 327 -4.63 6.44 17.59
CA LEU A 327 -4.50 7.51 18.59
C LEU A 327 -4.28 6.90 19.96
N GLU A 328 -3.36 7.49 20.71
CA GLU A 328 -3.04 7.11 22.07
C GLU A 328 -3.07 8.34 22.97
N LYS A 329 -3.51 8.14 24.21
CA LYS A 329 -3.54 9.19 25.22
C LYS A 329 -2.60 8.82 26.36
N PRO A 330 -1.30 9.10 26.22
CA PRO A 330 -0.32 8.73 27.23
C PRO A 330 -0.59 9.46 28.55
N SER A 331 -0.14 8.88 29.65
CA SER A 331 -0.14 9.47 31.01
C SER A 331 -1.49 9.53 31.74
N ILE A 332 -2.57 8.92 31.22
CA ILE A 332 -3.79 8.75 32.04
C ILE A 332 -3.55 7.68 33.12
N TYR A 333 -3.01 6.54 32.72
CA TYR A 333 -2.71 5.43 33.60
C TYR A 333 -1.19 5.26 33.70
N ILE A 334 -0.73 4.80 34.85
CA ILE A 334 0.71 4.59 35.12
C ILE A 334 1.19 3.30 34.45
N ASP A 335 0.31 2.30 34.39
CA ASP A 335 0.59 0.94 33.95
C ASP A 335 0.21 0.68 32.49
N THR A 336 -0.50 1.61 31.83
CA THR A 336 -0.94 1.43 30.45
C THR A 336 -1.22 2.75 29.72
N THR A 337 -1.19 2.69 28.39
CA THR A 337 -1.58 3.79 27.51
C THR A 337 -2.84 3.39 26.75
N PRO A 338 -4.01 4.00 27.04
CA PRO A 338 -5.22 3.73 26.30
C PRO A 338 -5.14 4.35 24.90
N GLY A 339 -5.76 3.70 23.92
CA GLY A 339 -5.80 4.18 22.54
C GLY A 339 -6.91 3.54 21.73
N VAL A 340 -7.09 4.07 20.52
CA VAL A 340 -8.01 3.57 19.50
C VAL A 340 -7.26 3.40 18.19
N GLU A 341 -7.64 2.38 17.42
CA GLU A 341 -7.19 2.20 16.05
C GLU A 341 -8.42 2.08 15.13
N MET A 342 -8.38 2.76 13.99
CA MET A 342 -9.42 2.70 12.99
C MET A 342 -8.85 2.68 11.57
N SER A 343 -9.60 2.13 10.63
CA SER A 343 -9.28 2.13 9.20
C SER A 343 -10.46 2.61 8.38
N MET A 344 -10.21 3.44 7.36
CA MET A 344 -11.21 3.92 6.41
C MET A 344 -10.75 3.61 4.98
N ASP A 345 -11.53 2.80 4.27
CA ASP A 345 -11.36 2.60 2.84
C ASP A 345 -12.09 3.72 2.09
N ILE A 346 -11.35 4.47 1.28
CA ILE A 346 -11.86 5.69 0.67
C ILE A 346 -12.50 5.43 -0.70
N ARG A 347 -12.50 4.18 -1.18
CA ARG A 347 -13.06 3.85 -2.49
C ARG A 347 -14.50 4.39 -2.61
N PRO A 348 -14.83 5.10 -3.71
CA PRO A 348 -16.15 5.67 -3.93
C PRO A 348 -17.16 4.59 -4.36
N LEU A 349 -17.37 3.59 -3.49
CA LEU A 349 -18.39 2.57 -3.68
C LEU A 349 -19.69 3.03 -3.02
N CYS A 350 -20.82 2.88 -3.70
CA CYS A 350 -22.11 3.37 -3.20
C CYS A 350 -22.55 2.73 -1.87
N ASP A 351 -22.05 1.54 -1.56
CA ASP A 351 -22.27 0.81 -0.29
C ASP A 351 -21.27 1.20 0.81
N SER A 352 -20.23 1.98 0.49
CA SER A 352 -19.26 2.47 1.46
C SER A 352 -19.88 3.50 2.40
N PRO A 353 -19.68 3.40 3.73
CA PRO A 353 -20.11 4.41 4.68
C PRO A 353 -19.39 5.76 4.50
N TYR A 354 -18.36 5.80 3.64
CA TYR A 354 -17.55 6.97 3.37
C TYR A 354 -17.75 7.53 1.95
N PHE A 355 -18.76 7.03 1.21
CA PHE A 355 -19.04 7.49 -0.16
C PHE A 355 -19.26 9.01 -0.23
N ASN A 356 -19.95 9.57 0.76
CA ASN A 356 -20.21 11.01 0.87
C ASN A 356 -18.94 11.88 1.01
N LEU A 357 -17.77 11.29 1.32
CA LEU A 357 -16.52 12.04 1.33
C LEU A 357 -16.12 12.54 -0.06
N TRP A 358 -16.71 11.99 -1.12
CA TRP A 358 -16.54 12.43 -2.50
C TRP A 358 -17.49 13.55 -2.92
N GLU A 359 -18.39 13.99 -2.03
CA GLU A 359 -19.25 15.13 -2.31
C GLU A 359 -18.43 16.37 -2.65
N GLY A 360 -18.69 16.92 -3.85
CA GLY A 360 -17.99 18.07 -4.39
C GLY A 360 -16.55 17.78 -4.83
N TYR A 361 -16.18 16.52 -5.12
CA TYR A 361 -14.81 16.09 -5.42
C TYR A 361 -14.03 16.99 -6.41
N LYS A 362 -14.69 17.54 -7.45
CA LYS A 362 -14.05 18.46 -8.42
C LYS A 362 -13.63 19.80 -7.81
N ARG A 363 -14.27 20.22 -6.72
CA ARG A 363 -13.99 21.48 -6.00
C ARG A 363 -13.08 21.27 -4.79
N LEU A 364 -12.65 20.03 -4.53
CA LEU A 364 -11.78 19.75 -3.40
C LEU A 364 -10.34 20.19 -3.70
N HIS A 365 -9.81 21.06 -2.85
CA HIS A 365 -8.44 21.54 -2.95
C HIS A 365 -7.52 20.94 -1.88
N LEU A 366 -6.24 20.80 -2.23
CA LEU A 366 -5.20 20.46 -1.27
C LEU A 366 -5.04 21.60 -0.26
N CYS A 367 -4.97 21.27 1.03
CA CYS A 367 -4.73 22.26 2.07
C CYS A 367 -3.43 23.04 1.79
N PRO A 368 -3.46 24.39 1.77
CA PRO A 368 -2.28 25.18 1.43
C PRO A 368 -1.21 25.04 2.50
N ARG A 369 0.04 25.20 2.07
CA ARG A 369 1.22 25.14 2.93
C ARG A 369 2.02 26.45 2.82
N PRO A 370 2.39 27.10 3.93
CA PRO A 370 1.88 26.86 5.29
C PRO A 370 0.42 27.34 5.44
N LEU A 371 -0.38 26.64 6.23
CA LEU A 371 -1.73 27.09 6.59
C LEU A 371 -1.67 28.18 7.66
N LYS A 372 -1.99 29.42 7.25
CA LYS A 372 -1.90 30.61 8.10
C LYS A 372 -3.08 30.79 9.07
N CYS A 373 -4.26 30.31 8.72
CA CYS A 373 -5.47 30.38 9.55
C CYS A 373 -5.71 29.07 10.33
N THR A 374 -6.88 28.94 10.97
CA THR A 374 -7.34 27.66 11.49
C THR A 374 -7.77 26.75 10.33
N LEU A 375 -7.70 25.44 10.51
CA LEU A 375 -8.19 24.50 9.50
C LEU A 375 -9.69 24.66 9.29
N THR A 376 -10.42 24.93 10.36
CA THR A 376 -11.87 25.18 10.30
C THR A 376 -12.22 26.41 9.45
N ASP A 377 -11.51 27.53 9.65
CA ASP A 377 -11.74 28.76 8.87
C ASP A 377 -11.43 28.56 7.39
N TRP A 378 -10.35 27.84 7.08
CA TRP A 378 -10.00 27.54 5.70
C TRP A 378 -11.06 26.66 5.02
N ILE A 379 -11.52 25.60 5.69
CA ILE A 379 -12.60 24.75 5.16
C ILE A 379 -13.87 25.59 4.91
N ALA A 380 -14.22 26.48 5.83
CA ALA A 380 -15.39 27.34 5.69
C ALA A 380 -15.25 28.35 4.51
N GLN A 381 -14.04 28.81 4.21
CA GLN A 381 -13.76 29.70 3.08
C GLN A 381 -13.80 28.98 1.73
N GLU A 382 -13.34 27.74 1.68
CA GLU A 382 -13.35 26.92 0.45
C GLU A 382 -14.76 26.42 0.09
N TYR A 383 -15.60 26.18 1.10
CA TYR A 383 -16.98 25.72 0.92
C TYR A 383 -17.94 26.62 1.71
N PRO A 384 -18.15 27.88 1.29
CA PRO A 384 -19.18 28.71 1.89
C PRO A 384 -20.52 28.05 1.64
N GLU A 385 -21.22 27.63 2.70
CA GLU A 385 -22.54 27.01 2.54
C GLU A 385 -23.45 27.96 1.73
N GLU A 386 -23.97 27.48 0.60
CA GLU A 386 -25.01 28.17 -0.15
C GLU A 386 -26.29 28.17 0.71
N LEU A 387 -26.43 29.19 1.56
CA LEU A 387 -27.73 29.58 2.07
C LEU A 387 -28.58 30.05 0.88
N LYS A 388 -29.36 29.14 0.27
CA LYS A 388 -30.67 29.42 -0.33
C LYS A 388 -31.46 28.15 -0.69
N ASP A 389 -32.67 28.13 -0.11
CA ASP A 389 -33.91 27.47 -0.52
C ASP A 389 -33.94 25.94 -0.66
N GLY A 390 -34.38 25.31 0.44
CA GLY A 390 -35.62 24.53 0.36
C GLY A 390 -35.58 23.19 -0.35
N THR A 391 -34.48 22.44 -0.30
CA THR A 391 -34.52 20.96 -0.34
C THR A 391 -33.34 20.42 0.45
N SER A 392 -33.59 19.48 1.36
CA SER A 392 -32.61 19.00 2.33
C SER A 392 -31.41 18.32 1.64
N SER A 393 -30.26 19.02 1.59
CA SER A 393 -28.97 18.39 1.37
C SER A 393 -28.29 18.14 2.72
N ASN A 394 -27.69 16.96 2.86
CA ASN A 394 -27.24 16.36 4.12
C ASN A 394 -26.05 17.07 4.81
N LEU A 395 -25.58 18.20 4.29
CA LEU A 395 -24.49 18.98 4.89
C LEU A 395 -24.92 19.65 6.21
N VAL A 396 -26.18 20.11 6.29
CA VAL A 396 -26.77 20.73 7.49
C VAL A 396 -26.89 19.73 8.65
N GLY A 397 -26.93 18.41 8.37
CA GLY A 397 -27.01 17.36 9.39
C GLY A 397 -25.70 17.14 10.16
N ILE A 398 -24.56 17.50 9.58
CA ILE A 398 -23.23 17.21 10.16
C ILE A 398 -22.83 18.33 11.13
N ASN A 399 -22.98 19.60 10.75
CA ASN A 399 -22.59 20.74 11.59
C ASN A 399 -23.61 21.05 12.69
N ARG A 400 -24.92 20.89 12.44
CA ARG A 400 -25.96 21.23 13.44
C ARG A 400 -26.03 20.24 14.62
N LYS A 401 -25.47 19.03 14.48
CA LYS A 401 -25.26 18.09 15.60
C LYS A 401 -24.00 18.41 16.42
N LEU A 402 -23.11 19.30 15.96
CA LEU A 402 -21.83 19.61 16.59
C LEU A 402 -21.86 20.88 17.45
N ASP A 403 -22.74 21.84 17.15
CA ASP A 403 -22.84 23.10 17.92
C ASP A 403 -23.89 23.07 19.06
N GLY A 404 -24.64 21.96 19.22
CA GLY A 404 -25.76 21.85 20.16
C GLY A 404 -25.42 21.51 21.62
N LEU A 405 -24.15 21.56 22.04
CA LEU A 405 -23.73 21.30 23.42
C LEU A 405 -23.06 22.51 24.05
N GLN A 406 -23.80 23.63 24.18
CA GLN A 406 -23.55 24.56 25.27
C GLN A 406 -24.21 24.03 26.55
N PRO A 407 -23.52 24.02 27.71
CA PRO A 407 -24.10 23.53 28.94
C PRO A 407 -25.03 24.60 29.53
N ASP A 408 -26.33 24.38 29.40
CA ASP A 408 -27.31 25.06 30.23
C ASP A 408 -27.10 24.67 31.70
N LEU A 409 -27.08 25.71 32.54
CA LEU A 409 -27.01 25.62 33.99
C LEU A 409 -28.17 24.78 34.56
N ALA A 410 -27.81 23.92 35.51
CA ALA A 410 -28.64 23.32 36.56
C ALA A 410 -29.74 22.30 36.15
N ARG A 411 -29.47 21.03 36.48
CA ARG A 411 -30.33 20.21 37.36
C ARG A 411 -29.57 18.98 37.86
N THR A 412 -29.33 18.94 39.16
CA THR A 412 -28.93 17.75 39.93
C THR A 412 -30.00 16.66 39.87
N PRO A 413 -29.60 15.40 39.66
CA PRO A 413 -30.30 14.25 40.23
C PRO A 413 -29.46 13.66 41.37
N GLN A 414 -30.10 13.53 42.52
CA GLN A 414 -29.60 12.85 43.70
C GLN A 414 -29.34 11.37 43.43
N GLY A 415 -28.24 10.87 43.98
CA GLY A 415 -28.16 9.53 44.54
C GLY A 415 -27.61 8.44 43.63
N THR A 416 -26.35 8.07 43.82
CA THR A 416 -25.99 6.75 44.36
C THR A 416 -24.50 6.67 44.74
N LYS A 417 -24.26 6.37 46.02
CA LYS A 417 -23.13 5.70 46.69
C LYS A 417 -21.91 5.39 45.80
N GLY A 418 -20.69 5.91 46.03
CA GLY A 418 -19.98 5.99 47.31
C GLY A 418 -19.11 4.73 47.50
N ILE A 419 -17.94 4.68 46.86
CA ILE A 419 -16.83 3.79 47.27
C ILE A 419 -15.66 4.69 47.64
N THR A 420 -15.51 4.87 48.93
CA THR A 420 -14.43 5.55 49.63
C THR A 420 -13.17 4.68 49.58
N ALA A 421 -12.07 5.22 49.06
CA ALA A 421 -10.73 4.74 49.40
C ALA A 421 -10.29 5.48 50.68
N GLN A 422 -9.88 4.73 51.70
CA GLN A 422 -9.19 5.28 52.86
C GLN A 422 -7.69 4.93 52.84
N PRO A 423 -6.84 5.80 53.44
CA PRO A 423 -5.39 5.78 53.30
C PRO A 423 -4.72 4.91 54.37
N GLY A 424 -3.58 4.30 54.02
CA GLY A 424 -2.70 3.58 54.95
C GLY A 424 -1.30 4.20 54.98
N GLU A 425 -0.85 4.51 56.19
CA GLU A 425 0.36 5.23 56.56
C GLU A 425 1.67 4.44 56.32
N GLN A 426 2.78 5.18 56.22
CA GLN A 426 4.17 4.67 56.25
C GLN A 426 4.52 4.00 57.59
N PRO A 427 5.65 3.25 57.67
CA PRO A 427 6.87 3.90 58.16
C PRO A 427 8.19 3.46 57.48
N GLU A 428 9.06 4.47 57.36
CA GLU A 428 10.50 4.50 57.66
C GLU A 428 11.57 3.79 56.80
N ASN A 429 12.67 4.55 56.72
CA ASN A 429 13.88 4.47 55.89
C ASN A 429 14.94 3.53 56.53
N PRO A 430 15.98 3.09 55.79
CA PRO A 430 17.25 3.80 55.96
C PRO A 430 18.16 3.90 54.70
N LYS A 431 18.67 5.13 54.51
CA LYS A 431 20.06 5.56 54.26
C LYS A 431 20.97 4.86 53.23
N ASP A 432 21.44 5.70 52.32
CA ASP A 432 22.83 5.91 51.84
C ASP A 432 23.63 4.73 51.25
N GLY A 433 24.06 4.89 50.00
CA GLY A 433 25.08 4.03 49.40
C GLY A 433 25.38 4.28 47.93
N GLN A 434 26.10 5.37 47.65
CA GLN A 434 27.00 5.65 46.52
C GLN A 434 27.04 4.71 45.28
N SER A 435 26.95 5.34 44.10
CA SER A 435 27.49 4.85 42.82
C SER A 435 28.99 4.46 42.94
N PRO A 436 29.51 3.67 41.97
CA PRO A 436 30.47 4.32 41.08
C PRO A 436 30.35 3.92 39.60
N ARG A 437 30.59 4.93 38.75
CA ARG A 437 31.14 4.80 37.40
C ARG A 437 32.56 4.25 37.49
N LEU A 438 32.93 3.33 36.60
CA LEU A 438 34.32 3.10 36.20
C LEU A 438 34.38 2.77 34.70
N ASP A 439 34.89 3.73 33.93
CA ASP A 439 35.61 3.49 32.68
C ASP A 439 36.98 2.88 33.01
N LEU A 440 37.43 1.88 32.26
CA LEU A 440 38.83 1.82 31.83
C LEU A 440 39.01 0.87 30.63
N ASN A 441 39.65 1.42 29.60
CA ASN A 441 40.26 0.73 28.47
C ASN A 441 41.25 -0.35 28.90
N GLN A 442 41.31 -1.46 28.16
CA GLN A 442 42.58 -2.15 27.91
C GLN A 442 42.58 -2.87 26.56
N LYS A 443 43.64 -2.55 25.81
CA LYS A 443 44.09 -3.09 24.52
C LYS A 443 44.33 -4.60 24.58
N LEU A 444 44.19 -5.26 23.43
CA LEU A 444 45.16 -6.27 22.97
C LEU A 444 45.33 -6.15 21.45
N ASP A 445 46.59 -5.96 21.06
CA ASP A 445 47.14 -5.88 19.71
C ASP A 445 47.25 -7.26 19.04
N GLY A 446 47.25 -7.24 17.69
CA GLY A 446 48.24 -7.96 16.90
C GLY A 446 47.76 -9.16 16.07
N SER A 447 47.66 -9.01 14.75
CA SER A 447 48.79 -9.32 13.84
C SER A 447 48.41 -9.10 12.38
N GLN A 448 49.15 -8.22 11.70
CA GLN A 448 49.28 -8.17 10.25
C GLN A 448 50.29 -9.21 9.78
N THR A 449 50.07 -9.78 8.60
CA THR A 449 51.16 -10.04 7.63
C THR A 449 50.65 -9.83 6.21
N ASP A 450 51.41 -9.00 5.49
CA ASP A 450 51.34 -8.61 4.10
C ASP A 450 51.97 -9.65 3.15
N THR A 451 51.90 -9.34 1.84
CA THR A 451 52.56 -9.92 0.63
C THR A 451 51.77 -11.02 -0.10
N SER A 452 51.67 -11.08 -1.44
CA SER A 452 52.24 -10.32 -2.57
C SER A 452 51.56 -10.72 -3.90
N LYS A 453 51.71 -9.84 -4.90
CA LYS A 453 51.46 -9.97 -6.36
C LYS A 453 51.71 -11.35 -7.00
N TYR A 454 50.93 -11.70 -8.03
CA TYR A 454 51.40 -12.37 -9.26
C TYR A 454 50.45 -12.15 -10.46
N ASN A 455 51.04 -12.16 -11.66
CA ASN A 455 50.54 -11.78 -12.99
C ASN A 455 49.81 -12.90 -13.76
N ASP A 456 49.13 -12.46 -14.82
CA ASP A 456 48.70 -13.09 -16.09
C ASP A 456 49.35 -14.43 -16.54
N ILE A 457 48.55 -15.26 -17.25
CA ILE A 457 48.70 -15.68 -18.67
C ILE A 457 47.91 -16.99 -18.96
N ALA A 458 47.35 -17.04 -20.17
CA ALA A 458 47.10 -18.20 -21.07
C ALA A 458 45.65 -18.62 -21.36
N GLU A 459 45.29 -18.27 -22.60
CA GLU A 459 44.48 -18.98 -23.58
C GLU A 459 44.49 -20.52 -23.49
N GLU A 460 43.33 -21.14 -23.72
CA GLU A 460 43.29 -22.40 -24.48
C GLU A 460 41.96 -22.50 -25.27
N THR A 461 42.10 -22.59 -26.58
CA THR A 461 41.07 -22.79 -27.60
C THR A 461 40.96 -24.27 -27.93
N VAL A 462 39.78 -24.91 -27.83
CA VAL A 462 39.50 -26.15 -28.58
C VAL A 462 38.00 -26.31 -28.93
N ALA A 463 37.75 -26.18 -30.24
CA ALA A 463 36.86 -26.96 -31.14
C ALA A 463 35.34 -27.11 -30.93
N LEU A 464 34.61 -26.57 -31.92
CA LEU A 464 33.31 -27.04 -32.45
C LEU A 464 33.37 -28.47 -33.03
N PRO A 465 32.21 -29.15 -33.11
CA PRO A 465 31.93 -29.96 -34.30
C PRO A 465 30.55 -29.69 -34.93
N LYS A 466 30.63 -29.27 -36.20
CA LYS A 466 29.90 -29.74 -37.41
C LYS A 466 28.37 -29.80 -37.43
N GLU A 467 27.80 -28.90 -38.25
CA GLU A 467 26.52 -29.06 -38.95
C GLU A 467 26.62 -30.02 -40.15
N HIS A 468 25.52 -30.72 -40.45
CA HIS A 468 24.84 -30.87 -41.76
C HIS A 468 23.84 -32.06 -41.71
N PRO A 469 22.80 -32.17 -42.58
CA PRO A 469 22.12 -31.18 -43.42
C PRO A 469 20.57 -31.21 -43.28
N GLU A 470 19.91 -30.09 -43.60
CA GLU A 470 18.44 -30.04 -43.78
C GLU A 470 18.01 -30.65 -45.13
N THR A 471 16.85 -31.32 -45.13
CA THR A 471 15.99 -31.43 -46.33
C THR A 471 14.54 -31.07 -45.98
N PRO A 472 13.77 -30.45 -46.90
CA PRO A 472 12.65 -29.59 -46.55
C PRO A 472 11.31 -30.27 -46.78
N LYS A 473 10.48 -30.39 -45.74
CA LYS A 473 9.02 -30.61 -45.88
C LYS A 473 8.25 -29.87 -44.79
N ASP A 474 7.41 -28.94 -45.23
CA ASP A 474 6.28 -28.28 -44.57
C ASP A 474 6.49 -27.75 -43.13
N ARG A 475 7.14 -26.58 -43.03
CA ARG A 475 7.05 -25.73 -41.83
C ARG A 475 5.86 -24.76 -41.96
N GLU A 476 4.67 -25.20 -41.53
CA GLU A 476 3.73 -24.24 -40.94
C GLU A 476 4.28 -23.84 -39.57
N SER A 477 4.38 -22.54 -39.27
CA SER A 477 4.97 -22.09 -38.01
C SER A 477 4.16 -22.60 -36.80
N PRO A 478 4.81 -23.06 -35.71
CA PRO A 478 4.12 -23.53 -34.50
C PRO A 478 3.17 -22.48 -33.91
N ILE A 479 3.52 -21.20 -34.12
CA ILE A 479 2.76 -20.02 -33.72
C ILE A 479 1.43 -19.95 -34.49
N LEU A 480 1.41 -20.21 -35.80
CA LEU A 480 0.19 -20.19 -36.60
C LEU A 480 -0.79 -21.31 -36.19
N ARG A 481 -0.27 -22.49 -35.82
CA ARG A 481 -1.11 -23.58 -35.31
C ARG A 481 -1.73 -23.27 -33.94
N ASP A 482 -0.98 -22.60 -33.07
CA ASP A 482 -1.49 -22.17 -31.76
C ASP A 482 -2.55 -21.05 -31.91
N VAL A 483 -2.32 -20.11 -32.84
CA VAL A 483 -3.28 -19.04 -33.15
C VAL A 483 -4.57 -19.61 -33.76
N ASP A 484 -4.49 -20.51 -34.74
CA ASP A 484 -5.68 -21.15 -35.34
C ASP A 484 -6.45 -22.02 -34.30
N ARG A 485 -5.74 -22.69 -33.39
CA ARG A 485 -6.36 -23.44 -32.28
C ARG A 485 -7.10 -22.53 -31.31
N LYS A 486 -6.50 -21.40 -30.92
CA LYS A 486 -7.13 -20.39 -30.05
C LYS A 486 -8.34 -19.75 -30.72
N LEU A 487 -8.26 -19.48 -32.02
CA LEU A 487 -9.34 -18.90 -32.80
C LEU A 487 -10.55 -19.84 -32.92
N LYS A 488 -10.31 -21.13 -33.20
CA LYS A 488 -11.36 -22.17 -33.21
C LYS A 488 -12.01 -22.36 -31.84
N THR A 489 -11.24 -22.18 -30.77
CA THR A 489 -11.75 -22.25 -29.39
C THR A 489 -12.66 -21.06 -29.09
N LEU A 490 -12.25 -19.85 -29.49
CA LEU A 490 -13.07 -18.64 -29.35
C LEU A 490 -14.38 -18.74 -30.15
N GLN A 491 -14.33 -19.22 -31.40
CA GLN A 491 -15.53 -19.46 -32.21
C GLN A 491 -16.49 -20.47 -31.56
N ARG A 492 -15.97 -21.51 -30.91
CA ARG A 492 -16.79 -22.48 -30.13
C ARG A 492 -17.47 -21.82 -28.94
N ASN A 493 -16.75 -20.99 -28.18
CA ASN A 493 -17.29 -20.29 -27.02
C ASN A 493 -18.38 -19.29 -27.41
N ILE A 494 -18.20 -18.57 -28.53
CA ILE A 494 -19.22 -17.66 -29.08
C ILE A 494 -20.48 -18.44 -29.50
N ALA A 495 -20.32 -19.59 -30.17
CA ALA A 495 -21.45 -20.44 -30.56
C ALA A 495 -22.21 -20.99 -29.34
N GLN A 496 -21.50 -21.36 -28.27
CA GLN A 496 -22.09 -21.84 -27.02
C GLN A 496 -22.84 -20.72 -26.29
N LEU A 497 -22.28 -19.52 -26.24
CA LEU A 497 -22.95 -18.35 -25.66
C LEU A 497 -24.23 -18.01 -26.43
N ARG A 498 -24.19 -18.03 -27.77
CA ARG A 498 -25.37 -17.81 -28.62
C ARG A 498 -26.46 -18.83 -28.37
N LYS A 499 -26.11 -20.12 -28.29
CA LYS A 499 -27.06 -21.20 -28.00
C LYS A 499 -27.73 -20.97 -26.64
N THR A 500 -26.94 -20.60 -25.63
CA THR A 500 -27.44 -20.28 -24.28
C THR A 500 -28.42 -19.10 -24.32
N THR A 501 -28.11 -18.03 -25.07
CA THR A 501 -29.00 -16.88 -25.26
C THR A 501 -30.31 -17.27 -25.95
N GLN A 502 -30.25 -18.14 -26.97
CA GLN A 502 -31.44 -18.63 -27.69
C GLN A 502 -32.31 -19.55 -26.83
N ASP A 503 -31.68 -20.43 -26.02
CA ASP A 503 -32.39 -21.32 -25.11
C ASP A 503 -33.10 -20.53 -24.00
N VAL A 504 -32.50 -19.44 -23.51
CA VAL A 504 -33.12 -18.48 -22.55
C VAL A 504 -34.31 -17.74 -23.19
N MET A 505 -34.21 -17.37 -24.47
CA MET A 505 -35.34 -16.76 -25.20
C MET A 505 -36.47 -17.77 -25.47
N ALA A 506 -36.17 -19.06 -25.66
CA ALA A 506 -37.16 -20.10 -25.97
C ALA A 506 -37.91 -20.63 -24.73
N THR A 507 -37.34 -20.50 -23.52
CA THR A 507 -37.90 -21.08 -22.29
C THR A 507 -38.80 -20.13 -21.49
N ALA A 508 -38.92 -18.85 -21.85
CA ALA A 508 -39.65 -17.87 -21.05
C ALA A 508 -40.98 -17.43 -21.69
N LYS A 509 -42.10 -17.73 -21.01
CA LYS A 509 -43.44 -17.19 -21.32
C LYS A 509 -43.64 -15.74 -20.83
N GLU A 510 -42.72 -15.18 -20.05
CA GLU A 510 -42.79 -13.83 -19.49
C GLU A 510 -41.39 -13.21 -19.38
N LEU A 511 -40.79 -12.83 -20.52
CA LEU A 511 -39.66 -11.90 -20.51
C LEU A 511 -40.20 -10.49 -20.80
N ASP A 512 -39.98 -9.55 -19.89
CA ASP A 512 -40.30 -8.12 -20.06
C ASP A 512 -39.63 -7.56 -21.33
N ASP A 513 -40.32 -6.66 -22.06
CA ASP A 513 -39.96 -6.18 -23.41
C ASP A 513 -38.54 -5.60 -23.44
N ARG A 514 -38.10 -4.98 -22.34
CA ARG A 514 -36.76 -4.41 -22.20
C ARG A 514 -35.65 -5.47 -22.16
N LYS A 515 -35.90 -6.61 -21.51
CA LYS A 515 -34.94 -7.73 -21.43
C LYS A 515 -34.86 -8.49 -22.75
N SER A 516 -35.99 -8.65 -23.43
CA SER A 516 -36.05 -9.23 -24.77
C SER A 516 -35.27 -8.38 -25.79
N SER A 517 -35.44 -7.05 -25.74
CA SER A 517 -34.70 -6.12 -26.59
C SER A 517 -33.18 -6.19 -26.38
N MET A 518 -32.74 -6.24 -25.11
CA MET A 518 -31.32 -6.33 -24.76
C MET A 518 -30.67 -7.66 -25.22
N LEU A 519 -31.39 -8.78 -25.11
CA LEU A 519 -30.88 -10.08 -25.59
C LEU A 519 -30.79 -10.15 -27.13
N VAL A 520 -31.71 -9.50 -27.84
CA VAL A 520 -31.65 -9.36 -29.30
C VAL A 520 -30.43 -8.51 -29.71
N GLU A 521 -30.16 -7.41 -29.01
CA GLU A 521 -28.98 -6.56 -29.27
C GLU A 521 -27.67 -7.32 -29.02
N ILE A 522 -27.60 -8.11 -27.95
CA ILE A 522 -26.45 -8.97 -27.65
C ILE A 522 -26.24 -10.02 -28.77
N GLY A 523 -27.32 -10.62 -29.26
CA GLY A 523 -27.27 -11.57 -30.37
C GLY A 523 -26.73 -10.93 -31.67
N GLN A 524 -27.15 -9.70 -31.98
CA GLN A 524 -26.67 -8.96 -33.16
C GLN A 524 -25.18 -8.57 -33.04
N LYS A 525 -24.74 -8.14 -31.86
CA LYS A 525 -23.31 -7.82 -31.61
C LYS A 525 -22.42 -9.05 -31.71
N LEU A 526 -22.88 -10.21 -31.24
CA LEU A 526 -22.17 -11.48 -31.38
C LEU A 526 -22.05 -11.91 -32.86
N ASP A 527 -23.07 -11.66 -33.67
CA ASP A 527 -23.04 -11.97 -35.10
C ASP A 527 -22.12 -11.04 -35.89
N ALA A 528 -22.10 -9.74 -35.56
CA ALA A 528 -21.15 -8.78 -36.12
C ALA A 528 -19.70 -9.18 -35.79
N PHE A 529 -19.43 -9.49 -34.51
CA PHE A 529 -18.10 -9.91 -34.06
C PHE A 529 -17.63 -11.22 -34.72
N LYS A 530 -18.54 -12.19 -34.91
CA LYS A 530 -18.23 -13.44 -35.61
C LYS A 530 -17.82 -13.21 -37.07
N ASN A 531 -18.46 -12.26 -37.75
CA ASN A 531 -18.14 -11.93 -39.14
C ASN A 531 -16.79 -11.21 -39.24
N GLU A 532 -16.52 -10.24 -38.37
CA GLU A 532 -15.21 -9.56 -38.30
C GLU A 532 -14.07 -10.55 -38.02
N LEU A 533 -14.31 -11.53 -37.14
CA LEU A 533 -13.35 -12.59 -36.84
C LEU A 533 -13.08 -13.49 -38.05
N ALA A 534 -14.11 -13.81 -38.85
CA ALA A 534 -13.96 -14.59 -40.07
C ALA A 534 -13.19 -13.83 -41.15
N ASP A 535 -13.44 -12.53 -41.29
CA ASP A 535 -12.72 -11.66 -42.22
C ASP A 535 -11.24 -11.52 -41.83
N ALA A 536 -10.95 -11.34 -40.53
CA ALA A 536 -9.58 -11.33 -40.02
C ALA A 536 -8.85 -12.67 -40.26
N GLN A 537 -9.55 -13.80 -40.14
CA GLN A 537 -9.00 -15.12 -40.43
C GLN A 537 -8.65 -15.29 -41.92
N LYS A 538 -9.49 -14.76 -42.81
CA LYS A 538 -9.24 -14.76 -44.26
C LYS A 538 -8.03 -13.91 -44.63
N VAL A 539 -7.89 -12.72 -44.04
CA VAL A 539 -6.74 -11.83 -44.25
C VAL A 539 -5.45 -12.50 -43.75
N MET A 540 -5.48 -13.18 -42.60
CA MET A 540 -4.33 -13.94 -42.09
C MET A 540 -3.95 -15.10 -43.02
N GLN A 541 -4.91 -15.79 -43.63
CA GLN A 541 -4.64 -16.87 -44.60
C GLN A 541 -4.07 -16.33 -45.92
N GLU A 542 -4.52 -15.17 -46.39
CA GLU A 542 -3.98 -14.52 -47.61
C GLU A 542 -2.55 -14.01 -47.42
N ILE A 543 -2.17 -13.58 -46.21
CA ILE A 543 -0.80 -13.17 -45.86
C ILE A 543 0.17 -14.37 -45.84
N VAL A 544 -0.31 -15.58 -45.60
CA VAL A 544 0.51 -16.81 -45.51
C VAL A 544 0.78 -17.45 -46.89
N VAL A 545 0.02 -17.10 -47.93
CA VAL A 545 0.15 -17.65 -49.30
C VAL A 545 1.04 -16.77 -50.21
N ARG A 546 1.39 -15.56 -49.79
CA ARG A 546 2.41 -14.71 -50.44
C ARG A 546 3.76 -14.89 -49.78
#